data_AF-A0A8T0B872-F1
#
_entry.id   AF-A0A8T0B872-F1
#
_cell.length_a   1.000
_cell.length_b   1.000
_cell.length_c   1.000
_cell.angle_alpha   90.00
_cell.angle_beta   90.00
_cell.angle_gamma   90.00
#
_symmetry.space_group_name_H-M   'P 1'
#
loop_
_entity.id
_entity.type
_entity.pdbx_description
1 polymer ?
#
loop_
_entity_poly.entity_id
_entity_poly.type
_entity_poly.pdbx_seq_one_letter_code
_entity_poly.pdbx_strand_id
1 'polypeptide(L)'
;MAAKALEMDGSVMEGGGQILRVSAALSCIQGSSLKINKIRAGRSTPGLRPQHLSGLELLRDMCDGNLEGATVGSSEITLTPGKLKCGSYIADPQTAGSVGLLLQISLPCALFTGDLQSSA
;
A
#
# COMPACT_ATOMS: atom_id res chain seq x y z
N MET A 1 -22.32 6.43 -5.44
CA MET A 1 -21.72 5.42 -6.33
C MET A 1 -20.28 5.24 -5.89
N ALA A 2 -19.93 4.12 -5.26
CA ALA A 2 -18.52 3.81 -5.00
C ALA A 2 -17.80 3.69 -6.35
N ALA A 3 -16.72 4.44 -6.55
CA ALA A 3 -15.94 4.34 -7.77
C ALA A 3 -15.39 2.91 -7.90
N LYS A 4 -15.42 2.37 -9.12
CA LYS A 4 -14.88 1.03 -9.40
C LYS A 4 -13.40 1.00 -8.99
N ALA A 5 -12.99 -0.02 -8.23
CA ALA A 5 -11.60 -0.18 -7.83
C ALA A 5 -10.68 -0.36 -9.05
N LEU A 6 -9.53 0.30 -9.03
CA LEU A 6 -8.46 0.09 -9.99
C LEU A 6 -7.89 -1.31 -9.81
N GLU A 7 -7.84 -2.09 -10.88
CA GLU A 7 -7.28 -3.44 -10.86
C GLU A 7 -5.83 -3.44 -11.37
N MET A 8 -4.93 -4.05 -10.61
CA MET A 8 -3.51 -4.18 -10.95
C MET A 8 -3.07 -5.64 -10.94
N ASP A 9 -2.31 -6.04 -11.96
CA ASP A 9 -1.64 -7.34 -12.00
C ASP A 9 -0.23 -7.23 -11.42
N GLY A 10 -0.04 -7.82 -10.23
CA GLY A 10 1.22 -7.84 -9.48
C GLY A 10 2.28 -8.81 -10.02
N SER A 11 1.99 -9.54 -11.10
CA SER A 11 2.96 -10.41 -11.79
C SER A 11 3.76 -9.68 -12.88
N VAL A 12 3.34 -8.48 -13.26
CA VAL A 12 3.93 -7.70 -14.36
C VAL A 12 5.36 -7.23 -14.03
N MET A 13 6.18 -7.06 -15.07
CA MET A 13 7.59 -6.64 -14.99
C MET A 13 8.41 -7.56 -14.07
N GLU A 14 9.05 -7.03 -13.02
CA GLU A 14 9.91 -7.81 -12.13
C GLU A 14 9.14 -8.77 -11.22
N GLY A 15 7.80 -8.70 -11.20
CA GLY A 15 6.95 -9.50 -10.31
C GLY A 15 7.39 -9.40 -8.84
N GLY A 16 7.92 -8.23 -8.45
CA GLY A 16 8.48 -7.97 -7.13
C GLY A 16 7.47 -7.33 -6.18
N GLY A 17 7.98 -6.65 -5.15
CA GLY A 17 7.13 -5.85 -4.24
C GLY A 17 6.91 -4.40 -4.70
N GLN A 18 7.54 -3.98 -5.79
CA GLN A 18 7.57 -2.57 -6.21
C GLN A 18 6.20 -2.07 -6.66
N ILE A 19 5.51 -2.84 -7.51
CA ILE A 19 4.14 -2.54 -7.97
C ILE A 19 3.22 -2.36 -6.76
N LEU A 20 3.25 -3.30 -5.83
CA LEU A 20 2.44 -3.25 -4.61
C LEU A 20 2.65 -1.96 -3.83
N ARG A 21 3.92 -1.60 -3.54
CA ARG A 21 4.23 -0.41 -2.73
C ARG A 21 3.82 0.89 -3.40
N VAL A 22 4.17 1.05 -4.68
CA VAL A 22 3.91 2.30 -5.40
C VAL A 22 2.43 2.45 -5.70
N SER A 23 1.75 1.40 -6.17
CA SER A 23 0.32 1.45 -6.46
C SER A 23 -0.51 1.73 -5.20
N ALA A 24 -0.18 1.10 -4.07
CA ALA A 24 -0.89 1.35 -2.81
C ALA A 24 -0.70 2.80 -2.31
N ALA A 25 0.52 3.34 -2.37
CA ALA A 25 0.78 4.72 -1.99
C ALA A 25 0.01 5.71 -2.89
N LEU A 26 0.03 5.50 -4.21
CA LEU A 26 -0.72 6.34 -5.15
C LEU A 26 -2.23 6.23 -4.96
N SER A 27 -2.75 5.03 -4.67
CA SER A 27 -4.16 4.81 -4.32
C SER A 27 -4.57 5.66 -3.12
N CYS A 28 -3.78 5.66 -2.04
CA CYS A 28 -4.01 6.51 -0.87
C CYS A 28 -3.98 8.01 -1.21
N ILE A 29 -3.02 8.46 -2.02
CA ILE A 29 -2.91 9.87 -2.43
C ILE A 29 -4.11 10.29 -3.31
N GLN A 30 -4.56 9.41 -4.21
CA GLN A 30 -5.67 9.69 -5.13
C GLN A 30 -7.05 9.46 -4.51
N GLY A 31 -7.13 8.83 -3.32
CA GLY A 31 -8.41 8.42 -2.71
C GLY A 31 -9.18 7.40 -3.55
N SER A 32 -8.50 6.61 -4.38
CA SER A 32 -9.12 5.66 -5.31
C SER A 32 -8.89 4.23 -4.86
N SER A 33 -9.94 3.41 -4.73
CA SER A 33 -9.80 2.01 -4.34
C SER A 33 -8.91 1.23 -5.30
N LEU A 34 -8.12 0.31 -4.77
CA LEU A 34 -7.12 -0.48 -5.49
C LEU A 34 -7.29 -1.96 -5.15
N LYS A 35 -7.34 -2.80 -6.18
CA LYS A 35 -7.27 -4.25 -6.07
C LYS A 35 -6.01 -4.73 -6.77
N ILE A 36 -5.17 -5.50 -6.08
CA ILE A 36 -3.95 -6.08 -6.69
C ILE A 36 -4.02 -7.59 -6.60
N ASN A 37 -3.85 -8.25 -7.74
CA ASN A 37 -3.87 -9.71 -7.85
C ASN A 37 -2.48 -10.23 -8.21
N LYS A 38 -2.25 -11.54 -8.08
CA LYS A 38 -0.98 -12.22 -8.44
C LYS A 38 0.26 -11.58 -7.81
N ILE A 39 0.14 -11.12 -6.57
CA ILE A 39 1.24 -10.45 -5.86
C ILE A 39 2.47 -11.36 -5.82
N ARG A 40 3.58 -10.88 -6.39
CA ARG A 40 4.85 -11.60 -6.43
C ARG A 40 4.80 -12.99 -7.09
N ALA A 41 3.86 -13.22 -8.01
CA ALA A 41 3.67 -14.54 -8.63
C ALA A 41 4.91 -15.09 -9.35
N GLY A 42 5.79 -14.24 -9.87
CA GLY A 42 7.03 -14.63 -10.54
C GLY A 42 8.22 -14.94 -9.60
N ARG A 43 8.04 -14.91 -8.28
CA ARG A 43 9.12 -15.17 -7.31
C ARG A 43 9.05 -16.61 -6.79
N SER A 44 10.20 -17.14 -6.36
CA SER A 44 10.29 -18.46 -5.70
C SER A 44 9.37 -18.62 -4.50
N THR A 45 8.98 -17.51 -3.89
CA THR A 45 8.08 -17.44 -2.76
C THR A 45 7.04 -16.35 -3.01
N PRO A 46 5.89 -16.67 -3.63
CA PRO A 46 4.86 -15.70 -3.98
C PRO A 46 4.17 -15.04 -2.78
N GLY A 47 3.30 -14.08 -3.07
CA GLY A 47 2.44 -13.41 -2.11
C GLY A 47 3.11 -12.36 -1.23
N LEU A 48 2.35 -11.84 -0.27
CA LEU A 48 2.83 -10.86 0.71
C LEU A 48 3.93 -11.45 1.60
N ARG A 49 4.89 -10.60 1.95
CA ARG A 49 5.92 -10.87 2.97
C ARG A 49 5.66 -9.94 4.15
N PRO A 50 6.22 -10.20 5.34
CA PRO A 50 5.99 -9.37 6.52
C PRO A 50 6.20 -7.86 6.27
N GLN A 51 7.28 -7.49 5.56
CA GLN A 51 7.53 -6.10 5.17
C GLN A 51 6.46 -5.48 4.24
N HIS A 52 5.82 -6.30 3.40
CA HIS A 52 4.74 -5.82 2.51
C HIS A 52 3.47 -5.60 3.32
N LEU A 53 3.13 -6.56 4.19
CA LEU A 53 1.96 -6.47 5.06
C LEU A 53 2.07 -5.24 5.97
N SER A 54 3.17 -5.12 6.70
CA SER A 54 3.42 -3.99 7.61
C SER A 54 3.35 -2.63 6.89
N GLY A 55 3.86 -2.55 5.66
CA GLY A 55 3.74 -1.34 4.85
C GLY A 55 2.30 -1.01 4.41
N LEU A 56 1.50 -2.01 4.06
CA LEU A 56 0.09 -1.81 3.69
C LEU A 56 -0.77 -1.44 4.89
N GLU A 57 -0.54 -2.08 6.04
CA GLU A 57 -1.18 -1.74 7.31
C GLU A 57 -0.85 -0.31 7.73
N LEU A 58 0.41 0.11 7.57
CA LEU A 58 0.81 1.49 7.78
C LEU A 58 0.02 2.47 6.90
N LEU A 59 -0.13 2.17 5.60
CA LEU A 59 -0.94 3.02 4.72
C LEU A 59 -2.42 3.06 5.10
N ARG A 60 -2.99 1.90 5.47
CA ARG A 60 -4.36 1.82 5.98
C ARG A 60 -4.53 2.77 7.17
N ASP A 61 -3.60 2.74 8.11
CA ASP A 61 -3.63 3.57 9.31
C ASP A 61 -3.46 5.07 8.97
N MET A 62 -2.57 5.40 8.03
CA MET A 62 -2.35 6.77 7.57
C MET A 62 -3.57 7.40 6.88
N CYS A 63 -4.40 6.60 6.22
CA CYS A 63 -5.60 7.07 5.51
C CYS A 63 -6.92 6.73 6.20
N ASP A 64 -6.89 6.08 7.38
CA ASP A 64 -8.09 5.55 8.04
C ASP A 64 -8.98 4.73 7.09
N GLY A 65 -8.31 3.91 6.27
CA GLY A 65 -8.91 3.14 5.19
C GLY A 65 -9.26 1.71 5.59
N ASN A 66 -9.81 0.96 4.65
CA ASN A 66 -10.02 -0.48 4.79
C ASN A 66 -9.02 -1.26 3.94
N LEU A 67 -8.53 -2.38 4.47
CA LEU A 67 -7.58 -3.26 3.82
C LEU A 67 -8.04 -4.72 3.98
N GLU A 68 -8.29 -5.38 2.86
CA GLU A 68 -8.79 -6.75 2.80
C GLU A 68 -7.77 -7.68 2.15
N GLY A 69 -7.74 -8.94 2.56
CA GLY A 69 -6.82 -9.95 2.03
C GLY A 69 -5.36 -9.76 2.46
N ALA A 70 -5.07 -8.84 3.37
CA ALA A 70 -3.72 -8.54 3.83
C ALA A 70 -3.26 -9.51 4.93
N THR A 71 -2.78 -10.67 4.51
CA THR A 71 -2.10 -11.64 5.38
C THR A 71 -0.80 -12.10 4.70
N VAL A 72 0.19 -12.54 5.49
CA VAL A 72 1.44 -13.07 4.93
C VAL A 72 1.14 -14.26 4.01
N GLY A 73 1.72 -14.25 2.80
CA GLY A 73 1.46 -15.24 1.75
C GLY A 73 0.27 -14.94 0.86
N SER A 74 -0.57 -13.95 1.18
CA SER A 74 -1.69 -13.58 0.32
C SER A 74 -1.23 -13.11 -1.05
N SER A 75 -1.93 -13.56 -2.09
CA SER A 75 -1.66 -13.19 -3.49
C SER A 75 -2.62 -12.11 -4.02
N GLU A 76 -3.58 -11.68 -3.20
CA GLU A 76 -4.58 -10.67 -3.55
C GLU A 76 -4.84 -9.75 -2.37
N ILE A 77 -4.96 -8.45 -2.63
CA ILE A 77 -5.41 -7.46 -1.65
C ILE A 77 -6.40 -6.49 -2.29
N THR A 78 -7.27 -5.93 -1.45
CA THR A 78 -8.09 -4.77 -1.79
C THR A 78 -7.84 -3.67 -0.76
N LEU A 79 -7.39 -2.51 -1.21
CA LEU A 79 -7.21 -1.30 -0.41
C LEU A 79 -8.29 -0.30 -0.80
N THR A 80 -9.08 0.13 0.17
CA THR A 80 -10.05 1.21 0.02
C THR A 80 -9.59 2.38 0.90
N PRO A 81 -8.89 3.37 0.33
CA PRO A 81 -8.30 4.45 1.12
C PRO A 81 -9.37 5.43 1.62
N GLY A 82 -9.20 5.92 2.84
CA GLY A 82 -9.93 7.09 3.35
C GLY A 82 -9.14 8.38 3.09
N LYS A 83 -9.40 9.42 3.90
CA LYS A 83 -8.64 10.66 3.83
C LYS A 83 -7.31 10.50 4.57
N LEU A 84 -6.21 10.81 3.90
CA LEU A 84 -4.87 10.89 4.48
C LEU A 84 -4.82 11.87 5.68
N LYS A 85 -4.22 11.43 6.79
CA LYS A 85 -4.12 12.19 8.04
C LYS A 85 -2.66 12.39 8.45
N CYS A 86 -2.31 13.61 8.84
CA CYS A 86 -1.03 13.89 9.50
C CYS A 86 -0.98 13.21 10.87
N GLY A 87 0.19 12.72 11.28
CA GLY A 87 0.34 12.07 12.58
C GLY A 87 1.66 11.33 12.73
N SER A 88 1.80 10.67 13.88
CA SER A 88 2.89 9.72 14.14
C SER A 88 2.35 8.30 13.94
N TYR A 89 3.05 7.54 13.10
CA TYR A 89 2.68 6.16 12.78
C TYR A 89 3.87 5.25 13.02
N ILE A 90 3.59 4.03 13.45
CA ILE A 90 4.60 3.01 13.76
C ILE A 90 4.31 1.80 12.88
N ALA A 91 5.35 1.25 12.28
CA ALA A 91 5.29 0.00 11.53
C ALA A 91 6.50 -0.85 11.89
N ASP A 92 6.25 -2.10 12.25
CA ASP A 92 7.28 -3.08 12.57
C ASP A 92 7.04 -4.37 11.76
N PRO A 93 7.91 -4.70 10.79
CA PRO A 93 7.84 -5.96 10.05
C PRO A 93 8.13 -7.20 10.89
N GLN A 94 8.59 -7.04 12.15
CA GLN A 94 8.98 -8.10 13.09
C GLN A 94 9.99 -9.11 12.51
N THR A 95 10.74 -8.66 11.51
CA THR A 95 11.68 -9.46 10.71
C THR A 95 12.81 -8.56 10.19
N ALA A 96 13.80 -9.12 9.50
CA ALA A 96 14.86 -8.36 8.83
C ALA A 96 14.40 -7.60 7.56
N GLY A 97 13.15 -7.12 7.55
CA GLY A 97 12.60 -6.31 6.47
C GLY A 97 13.34 -4.97 6.33
N SER A 98 13.45 -4.47 5.10
CA SER A 98 14.17 -3.22 4.85
C SER A 98 13.33 -2.00 5.25
N VAL A 99 13.88 -1.18 6.16
CA VAL A 99 13.30 0.12 6.54
C VAL A 99 13.16 1.04 5.32
N GLY A 100 14.11 1.00 4.38
CA GLY A 100 14.03 1.77 3.14
C GLY A 100 12.80 1.40 2.29
N LEU A 101 12.37 0.14 2.32
CA LEU A 101 11.16 -0.29 1.60
C LEU A 101 9.87 0.15 2.32
N LEU A 102 9.88 0.24 3.66
CA LEU A 102 8.79 0.86 4.41
C LEU A 102 8.69 2.36 4.15
N LEU A 103 9.85 3.05 4.06
CA LEU A 103 9.88 4.46 3.66
C LEU A 103 9.34 4.63 2.23
N GLN A 104 9.68 3.74 1.30
CA GLN A 104 9.21 3.84 -0.08
C GLN A 104 7.67 3.79 -0.21
N ILE A 105 6.99 3.02 0.64
CA ILE A 105 5.53 2.93 0.62
C ILE A 105 4.87 4.09 1.39
N SER A 106 5.43 4.51 2.51
CA SER A 106 4.81 5.49 3.42
C SER A 106 5.18 6.94 3.15
N LEU A 107 6.42 7.23 2.75
CA LEU A 107 6.92 8.59 2.54
C LEU A 107 6.11 9.38 1.52
N PRO A 108 5.66 8.82 0.37
CA PRO A 108 4.80 9.57 -0.54
C PRO A 108 3.51 10.01 0.15
N CYS A 109 2.87 9.14 0.92
CA CYS A 109 1.66 9.52 1.66
C CYS A 109 1.97 10.59 2.71
N ALA A 110 3.10 10.47 3.42
CA ALA A 110 3.53 11.42 4.44
C ALA A 110 3.81 12.83 3.87
N LEU A 111 4.33 12.91 2.64
CA LEU A 111 4.60 14.18 1.95
C LEU A 111 3.32 14.86 1.43
N PHE A 112 2.30 14.08 1.09
CA PHE A 112 1.02 14.58 0.59
C PHE A 112 -0.05 14.68 1.70
N THR A 113 0.25 14.28 2.93
CA THR A 113 -0.51 14.63 4.13
C THR A 113 -0.19 16.07 4.54
N GLY A 114 -0.97 17.02 4.04
CA GLY A 114 -0.83 18.45 4.30
C GLY A 114 -1.61 19.22 3.24
N ASP A 115 -2.20 20.34 3.60
CA ASP A 115 -3.16 21.09 2.78
C ASP A 115 -2.73 21.28 1.31
N LEU A 116 -3.39 20.55 0.40
CA LEU A 116 -3.83 21.09 -0.90
C LEU A 116 -5.15 21.88 -0.72
N GLN A 117 -5.31 22.54 0.43
CA GLN A 117 -6.11 23.75 0.54
C GLN A 117 -5.17 24.95 0.57
N SER A 118 -4.55 25.25 -0.58
CA SER A 118 -4.28 26.65 -0.88
C SER A 118 -5.64 27.30 -1.12
N SER A 119 -6.09 28.11 -0.17
CA SER A 119 -7.10 29.11 -0.43
C SER A 119 -6.62 30.01 -1.58
N ALA A 120 -7.35 30.01 -2.68
CA ALA A 120 -7.59 31.14 -3.58
C ALA A 120 -8.77 30.80 -4.49
#